data_AF-A0A0W8FQV7-F1
#
_entry.id   AF-A0A0W8FQV7-F1
#
_cell.length_a   1.000
_cell.length_b   1.000
_cell.length_c   1.000
_cell.angle_alpha   90.00
_cell.angle_beta   90.00
_cell.angle_gamma   90.00
#
_symmetry.space_group_name_H-M   'P 1'
#
loop_
_entity.id
_entity.type
_entity.pdbx_description
1 polymer ?
#
loop_
_entity_poly.entity_id
_entity_poly.type
_entity_poly.pdbx_seq_one_letter_code
_entity_poly.pdbx_strand_id
1 'polypeptide(L)'
;MTPKELKQWREANGYSQNKLAEALSVHIMTVSRWERGAREIPPFLKLALDYLELKGGRPKPKKTKPRKEKVKRKENVYGDYLQTWSRFLNSVLPKW
;
A
#
# COMPACT_ATOMS: atom_id res chain seq x y z
N MET A 1 -4.60 1.11 -28.01
CA MET A 1 -4.53 1.97 -26.82
C MET A 1 -3.08 2.08 -26.38
N THR A 2 -2.56 3.29 -26.24
CA THR A 2 -1.21 3.55 -25.75
C THR A 2 -1.17 3.60 -24.21
N PRO A 3 0.00 3.43 -23.57
CA PRO A 3 0.16 3.61 -22.11
C PRO A 3 -0.34 4.96 -21.59
N LYS A 4 -0.12 6.03 -22.37
CA LYS A 4 -0.57 7.39 -22.04
C LYS A 4 -2.09 7.50 -22.12
N GLU A 5 -2.71 6.95 -23.15
CA GLU A 5 -4.17 6.90 -23.29
C GLU A 5 -4.84 6.15 -22.13
N LEU A 6 -4.28 5.01 -21.72
CA LEU A 6 -4.80 4.24 -20.58
C LEU A 6 -4.80 5.07 -19.30
N LYS A 7 -3.69 5.78 -19.04
CA LYS A 7 -3.56 6.66 -17.86
C LYS A 7 -4.57 7.80 -17.91
N GLN A 8 -4.71 8.47 -19.05
CA GLN A 8 -5.67 9.56 -19.25
C GLN A 8 -7.11 9.08 -19.07
N TRP A 9 -7.46 7.94 -19.66
CA TRP A 9 -8.77 7.32 -19.51
C TRP A 9 -9.08 7.04 -18.03
N ARG A 10 -8.11 6.46 -17.30
CA ARG A 10 -8.24 6.13 -15.87
C ARG A 10 -8.52 7.37 -15.04
N GLU A 11 -7.77 8.44 -15.28
CA GLU A 11 -7.89 9.71 -14.56
C GLU A 11 -9.19 10.43 -14.87
N ALA A 12 -9.59 10.49 -16.15
CA ALA A 12 -10.86 11.07 -16.58
C ALA A 12 -12.08 10.35 -15.96
N ASN A 13 -11.98 9.03 -15.74
CA ASN A 13 -13.02 8.22 -15.12
C ASN A 13 -12.92 8.14 -13.58
N GLY A 14 -11.99 8.87 -12.95
CA GLY A 14 -11.86 8.95 -11.49
C GLY A 14 -11.30 7.69 -10.82
N TYR A 15 -10.64 6.82 -11.58
CA TYR A 15 -9.96 5.64 -11.06
C TYR A 15 -8.55 5.98 -10.57
N SER A 16 -8.15 5.46 -9.41
CA SER A 16 -6.73 5.27 -9.09
C SER A 16 -6.23 3.97 -9.71
N GLN A 17 -4.92 3.76 -9.81
CA GLN A 17 -4.36 2.49 -10.29
C GLN A 17 -4.91 1.28 -9.52
N ASN A 18 -5.07 1.40 -8.20
CA ASN A 18 -5.66 0.37 -7.37
C ASN A 18 -7.13 0.12 -7.70
N LYS A 19 -7.94 1.19 -7.87
CA LYS A 19 -9.37 1.05 -8.19
C LYS A 19 -9.58 0.40 -9.56
N LEU A 20 -8.76 0.75 -10.55
CA LEU A 20 -8.82 0.12 -11.87
C LEU A 20 -8.41 -1.36 -11.78
N ALA A 21 -7.38 -1.67 -11.00
CA ALA A 21 -6.94 -3.04 -10.78
C ALA A 21 -8.04 -3.89 -10.11
N GLU A 22 -8.70 -3.35 -9.09
CA GLU A 22 -9.86 -4.00 -8.45
C GLU A 22 -11.01 -4.22 -9.45
N ALA A 23 -11.34 -3.22 -10.29
CA ALA A 23 -12.41 -3.33 -11.28
C ALA A 23 -12.13 -4.40 -12.36
N LEU A 24 -10.86 -4.54 -12.75
CA LEU A 24 -10.41 -5.52 -13.75
C LEU A 24 -10.01 -6.86 -13.13
N SER A 25 -10.09 -7.02 -11.81
CA SER A 25 -9.61 -8.21 -11.09
C SER A 25 -8.15 -8.58 -11.39
N VAL A 26 -7.28 -7.57 -11.49
CA VAL A 26 -5.83 -7.74 -11.68
C VAL A 26 -5.04 -7.14 -10.53
N HIS A 27 -3.75 -7.46 -10.45
CA HIS A 27 -2.87 -6.83 -9.47
C HIS A 27 -2.55 -5.37 -9.85
N ILE A 28 -2.39 -4.48 -8.87
CA ILE A 28 -2.08 -3.05 -9.08
C ILE A 28 -0.80 -2.84 -9.92
N MET A 29 0.20 -3.70 -9.73
CA MET A 29 1.44 -3.63 -10.51
C MET A 29 1.23 -3.94 -12.00
N THR A 30 0.19 -4.71 -12.34
CA THR A 30 -0.17 -4.95 -13.74
C THR A 30 -0.58 -3.66 -14.42
N VAL A 31 -1.47 -2.88 -13.77
CA VAL A 31 -1.89 -1.55 -14.26
C VAL A 31 -0.71 -0.60 -14.35
N SER A 32 0.13 -0.55 -13.32
CA SER A 32 1.34 0.27 -13.32
C SER A 32 2.29 -0.07 -14.49
N ARG A 33 2.50 -1.37 -14.76
CA ARG A 33 3.36 -1.84 -15.86
C ARG A 33 2.79 -1.46 -17.24
N TRP A 34 1.47 -1.53 -17.42
CA TRP A 34 0.81 -1.07 -18.64
C TRP A 34 0.96 0.44 -18.84
N GLU A 35 0.70 1.25 -17.81
CA GLU A 35 0.77 2.72 -17.91
C GLU A 35 2.19 3.25 -18.15
N ARG A 36 3.23 2.54 -17.68
CA ARG A 36 4.63 2.90 -17.92
C ARG A 36 5.23 2.26 -19.19
N GLY A 37 4.44 1.47 -19.92
CA GLY A 37 4.90 0.74 -21.12
C GLY A 37 5.90 -0.38 -20.86
N ALA A 38 6.05 -0.85 -19.61
CA ALA A 38 6.93 -1.98 -19.29
C ALA A 38 6.34 -3.33 -19.68
N ARG A 39 5.04 -3.37 -19.94
CA ARG A 39 4.35 -4.51 -20.52
C ARG A 39 3.39 -4.01 -21.56
N GLU A 40 3.29 -4.74 -22.67
CA GLU A 40 2.29 -4.48 -23.69
C GLU A 40 0.88 -4.54 -23.11
N ILE A 41 0.05 -3.65 -23.62
CA ILE A 41 -1.35 -3.56 -23.25
C ILE A 41 -2.11 -4.66 -24.02
N PRO A 42 -2.80 -5.57 -23.34
CA PRO A 42 -3.57 -6.60 -24.03
C PRO A 42 -4.68 -5.97 -24.89
N PRO A 43 -4.92 -6.44 -26.12
CA PRO A 43 -5.89 -5.82 -27.02
C PRO A 43 -7.32 -5.86 -26.46
N PHE A 44 -7.67 -6.91 -25.71
CA PHE A 44 -8.97 -7.05 -25.07
C PHE A 44 -9.21 -6.06 -23.92
N LEU A 45 -8.17 -5.37 -23.42
CA LEU A 45 -8.34 -4.42 -22.32
C LEU A 45 -9.34 -3.32 -22.71
N LYS A 46 -9.34 -2.91 -23.98
CA LYS A 46 -10.28 -1.91 -24.51
C LYS A 46 -11.75 -2.29 -24.27
N LEU A 47 -12.11 -3.56 -24.53
CA LEU A 47 -13.47 -4.06 -24.30
C LEU A 47 -13.87 -3.98 -22.81
N ALA A 48 -12.93 -4.30 -21.92
CA ALA A 48 -13.17 -4.21 -20.48
C ALA A 48 -13.38 -2.75 -20.02
N LEU A 49 -12.63 -1.81 -20.59
CA LEU A 49 -12.80 -0.38 -20.29
C LEU A 49 -14.15 0.14 -20.80
N ASP A 50 -14.53 -0.20 -22.03
CA ASP A 50 -15.80 0.23 -22.62
C ASP A 50 -17.00 -0.33 -21.80
N TYR A 51 -16.90 -1.56 -21.28
CA TYR A 51 -17.90 -2.09 -20.34
C TYR A 51 -18.00 -1.28 -19.04
N LEU A 52 -16.87 -0.81 -18.48
CA LEU A 52 -16.87 0.01 -17.27
C LEU A 52 -17.54 1.37 -17.49
N GLU A 53 -17.35 1.96 -18.68
CA GLU A 53 -18.04 3.21 -19.08
C GLU A 53 -19.55 3.00 -19.15
N LEU A 54 -20.00 1.94 -19.85
CA LEU A 54 -21.42 1.62 -20.01
C LEU A 54 -22.13 1.37 -18.67
N LYS A 55 -21.45 0.73 -17.73
CA LYS A 55 -22.01 0.43 -16.40
C LYS A 55 -22.17 1.67 -15.51
N GLY A 56 -21.66 2.85 -15.91
CA GLY A 56 -21.70 4.08 -15.10
C GLY A 56 -20.84 3.99 -13.84
N GLY A 57 -19.83 3.10 -13.84
CA GLY A 57 -19.12 2.62 -12.66
C GLY A 57 -18.09 3.58 -12.10
N ARG A 58 -18.42 4.86 -11.87
CA ARG A 58 -17.49 5.76 -11.16
C ARG A 58 -17.13 5.14 -9.81
N PRO A 59 -15.84 4.90 -9.52
CA PRO A 59 -15.47 4.12 -8.35
C PRO A 59 -15.72 4.94 -7.08
N LYS A 60 -16.66 4.48 -6.26
CA LYS A 60 -16.98 5.11 -4.96
C LYS A 60 -15.71 5.27 -4.11
N PRO A 61 -15.54 6.38 -3.38
CA PRO A 61 -14.40 6.55 -2.48
C PRO A 61 -14.46 5.50 -1.37
N LYS A 62 -13.43 4.64 -1.25
CA LYS A 62 -13.26 3.76 -0.08
C LYS A 62 -12.86 4.63 1.12
N LYS A 63 -13.54 4.44 2.27
CA LYS A 63 -13.10 5.01 3.56
C LYS A 63 -11.74 4.39 3.91
N THR A 64 -10.67 5.16 3.82
CA THR A 64 -9.35 4.74 4.28
C THR A 64 -9.34 4.68 5.80
N LYS A 65 -9.07 3.51 6.40
CA LYS A 65 -8.76 3.44 7.84
C LYS A 65 -7.44 4.19 8.07
N PRO A 66 -7.31 4.98 9.16
CA PRO A 66 -6.06 5.67 9.47
C PRO A 66 -4.93 4.64 9.56
N ARG A 67 -3.81 4.98 8.93
CA ARG A 67 -2.59 4.16 8.95
C ARG A 67 -2.14 4.07 10.40
N LYS A 68 -2.26 2.90 11.04
CA LYS A 68 -1.70 2.66 12.37
C LYS A 68 -0.20 2.95 12.31
N GLU A 69 0.26 3.94 13.07
CA GLU A 69 1.67 4.22 13.23
C GLU A 69 2.36 2.96 13.74
N LYS A 70 3.40 2.52 13.01
CA LYS A 70 4.26 1.44 13.47
C LYS A 70 5.06 1.99 14.64
N VAL A 71 4.58 1.77 15.87
CA VAL A 71 5.34 2.04 17.09
C VAL A 71 6.69 1.32 16.95
N LYS A 72 7.78 2.11 16.89
CA LYS A 72 9.15 1.59 16.83
C LYS A 72 9.37 0.73 18.07
N ARG A 73 9.55 -0.58 17.86
CA ARG A 73 9.92 -1.59 18.87
C ARG A 73 11.41 -1.48 19.26
N LYS A 74 11.91 -0.26 19.45
CA LYS A 74 13.27 0.04 19.89
C LYS A 74 13.16 1.11 20.97
N GLU A 75 12.92 0.67 22.20
CA GLU A 75 13.24 1.37 23.47
C GLU A 75 12.49 0.67 24.60
N ASN A 76 13.01 -0.50 24.99
CA ASN A 76 12.91 -0.96 26.38
C ASN A 76 14.23 -1.66 26.78
N VAL A 77 15.33 -1.21 26.16
CA VAL A 77 16.67 -1.69 26.50
C VAL A 77 17.05 -1.19 27.89
N TYR A 78 16.76 0.07 28.24
CA TYR A 78 17.02 0.62 29.57
C TYR A 78 16.25 -0.06 30.72
N GLY A 79 15.05 -0.58 30.45
CA GLY A 79 14.27 -1.31 31.46
C GLY A 79 14.94 -2.61 31.91
N ASP A 80 15.66 -3.26 31.00
CA ASP A 80 16.38 -4.53 31.25
C ASP A 80 17.73 -4.30 31.97
N TYR A 81 18.40 -3.17 31.67
CA TYR A 81 19.63 -2.77 32.35
C TYR A 81 19.41 -2.43 33.83
N LEU A 82 18.28 -1.81 34.20
CA LEU A 82 18.02 -1.45 35.59
C LEU A 82 17.74 -2.68 36.49
N GLN A 83 17.15 -3.74 35.95
CA GLN A 83 16.96 -5.01 36.68
C GLN A 83 18.28 -5.76 36.88
N THR A 84 19.12 -5.79 35.85
CA THR A 84 20.40 -6.50 35.89
C THR A 84 21.45 -5.77 36.74
N TRP A 85 21.54 -4.44 36.66
CA TRP A 85 22.43 -3.65 37.52
C TRP A 85 22.01 -3.62 38.99
N SER A 86 20.71 -3.62 39.28
CA SER A 86 20.22 -3.75 40.67
C SER A 86 20.67 -5.06 41.32
N ARG A 87 20.65 -6.17 40.57
CA ARG A 87 21.19 -7.47 41.05
C ARG A 87 22.70 -7.42 41.26
N PHE A 88 23.43 -6.76 40.37
CA PHE A 88 24.88 -6.65 40.48
C PHE A 88 25.30 -5.76 41.66
N LEU A 89 24.72 -4.57 41.83
CA LEU A 89 24.99 -3.66 42.95
C LEU A 89 24.71 -4.31 44.31
N ASN A 90 23.61 -5.07 44.43
CA ASN A 90 23.31 -5.81 45.67
C ASN A 90 24.27 -6.98 45.95
N SER A 91 25.01 -7.45 44.96
CA SER A 91 26.03 -8.51 45.13
C SER A 91 27.44 -7.98 45.43
N VAL A 92 27.74 -6.74 45.02
CA VAL A 92 29.10 -6.16 45.10
C VAL A 92 29.24 -5.13 46.21
N LEU A 93 28.13 -4.52 46.69
CA LEU A 93 28.19 -3.56 47.79
C LEU A 93 28.17 -4.26 49.16
N PRO A 94 29.07 -3.89 50.09
CA PRO A 94 28.98 -4.36 51.47
C PRO A 94 27.69 -3.85 52.11
N LYS A 95 26.95 -4.73 52.79
CA LYS A 95 25.85 -4.33 53.67
C LYS A 95 26.47 -3.79 54.95
N TRP A 96 26.47 -2.47 55.09
CA TRP A 96 26.71 -1.80 56.37
C TRP A 96 25.43 -1.82 57.20
#